data_AF-A0A529GLY5-F1
#
_entry.id   AF-A0A529GLY5-F1
#
_cell.length_a   1.000
_cell.length_b   1.000
_cell.length_c   1.000
_cell.angle_alpha   90.00
_cell.angle_beta   90.00
_cell.angle_gamma   90.00
#
_symmetry.space_group_name_H-M   'P 1'
#
loop_
_entity.id
_entity.type
_entity.pdbx_description
1 polymer ?
#
loop_
_entity_poly.entity_id
_entity_poly.type
_entity_poly.pdbx_seq_one_letter_code
_entity_poly.pdbx_strand_id
1 'polypeptide(L)' 'MADFITVLKKTIDGLSENTPEMRSKVYDKARATIAKKLADHVPPLAPSVADQQKRTLEDAISNVERGYA' A
#
# COMPACT_ATOMS: atom_id res chain seq x y z
N MET A 1 -0.54 12.77 -6.72
CA MET A 1 -1.44 11.70 -6.22
C MET A 1 -0.52 10.61 -5.71
N ALA A 2 -0.66 10.10 -4.49
CA ALA A 2 0.34 9.16 -3.97
C ALA A 2 0.38 7.92 -4.88
N ASP A 3 1.49 7.70 -5.59
CA ASP A 3 1.66 6.62 -6.57
C ASP A 3 1.82 5.24 -5.89
N PHE A 4 0.98 4.94 -4.90
CA PHE A 4 0.96 3.65 -4.22
C PHE A 4 0.76 2.50 -5.22
N ILE A 5 -0.07 2.70 -6.24
CA ILE A 5 -0.27 1.74 -7.33
C ILE A 5 1.07 1.40 -8.00
N THR A 6 1.86 2.42 -8.36
CA THR A 6 3.16 2.25 -9.01
C THR A 6 4.16 1.53 -8.11
N VAL A 7 4.20 1.90 -6.82
CA VAL A 7 5.10 1.26 -5.84
C VAL A 7 4.71 -0.20 -5.61
N LEU A 8 3.42 -0.48 -5.44
CA LEU A 8 2.89 -1.84 -5.26
C LEU A 8 3.19 -2.70 -6.49
N LYS A 9 2.84 -2.23 -7.69
CA LYS A 9 3.14 -2.93 -8.95
C LYS A 9 4.63 -3.20 -9.08
N LYS A 10 5.49 -2.21 -8.85
CA LYS A 10 6.94 -2.37 -8.92
C LYS A 10 7.46 -3.40 -7.91
N THR A 11 6.88 -3.45 -6.71
CA THR A 11 7.26 -4.43 -5.68
C THR A 11 6.84 -5.83 -6.10
N ILE A 12 5.65 -5.99 -6.69
CA ILE A 12 5.13 -7.26 -7.19
C ILE A 12 5.89 -7.75 -8.41
N ASP A 13 6.22 -6.85 -9.33
CA ASP A 13 7.00 -7.12 -10.55
C ASP A 13 8.44 -7.58 -10.21
N GLY A 14 8.98 -7.11 -9.07
CA GLY A 14 10.25 -7.58 -8.53
C GLY A 14 10.20 -8.94 -7.82
N LEU A 15 9.01 -9.54 -7.64
CA LEU A 15 8.89 -10.90 -7.10
C LEU A 15 9.15 -11.92 -8.22
N SER A 16 10.01 -12.91 -7.96
CA SER A 16 10.27 -14.00 -8.92
C SER A 16 9.01 -14.75 -9.32
N GLU A 17 8.02 -14.81 -8.42
CA GLU A 17 6.71 -15.42 -8.67
C GLU A 17 5.59 -14.47 -8.23
N ASN A 18 4.77 -14.04 -9.19
CA ASN A 18 3.59 -13.20 -8.94
C ASN A 18 2.36 -14.06 -8.63
N THR A 19 2.43 -14.81 -7.53
CA THR A 19 1.26 -15.55 -7.02
C THR A 19 0.36 -14.66 -6.17
N PRO A 20 -0.94 -14.96 -6.07
CA PRO A 20 -1.86 -14.22 -5.19
C PRO A 20 -1.37 -14.15 -3.73
N GLU A 21 -0.73 -15.22 -3.26
CA GLU A 21 -0.19 -15.32 -1.90
C GLU A 21 0.99 -14.36 -1.67
N MET A 22 1.89 -14.23 -2.66
CA MET A 22 3.01 -13.29 -2.60
C MET A 22 2.53 -11.83 -2.70
N ARG A 23 1.52 -11.56 -3.55
CA ARG A 23 0.86 -10.25 -3.61
C ARG A 23 0.23 -9.86 -2.28
N SER A 24 -0.48 -10.78 -1.61
CA SER A 24 -1.06 -10.53 -0.28
C SER A 24 0.00 -10.07 0.72
N LYS A 25 1.16 -10.74 0.76
CA LYS A 25 2.28 -10.36 1.63
C LYS A 25 2.79 -8.94 1.33
N VAL A 26 2.84 -8.54 0.06
CA VAL A 26 3.22 -7.17 -0.33
C VAL A 26 2.20 -6.15 0.19
N TYR A 27 0.91 -6.44 0.07
CA TYR A 27 -0.16 -5.54 0.55
C TYR A 27 -0.12 -5.39 2.07
N ASP A 28 0.04 -6.48 2.82
CA ASP A 28 0.17 -6.43 4.28
C ASP A 28 1.39 -5.60 4.72
N LYS A 29 2.52 -5.77 4.03
CA LYS A 29 3.72 -4.99 4.30
C LYS A 29 3.52 -3.50 4.00
N ALA A 30 2.79 -3.17 2.94
CA ALA A 30 2.44 -1.79 2.61
C ALA A 30 1.57 -1.15 3.69
N ARG A 31 0.56 -1.89 4.21
CA ARG A 31 -0.29 -1.44 5.33
C ARG A 31 0.53 -1.15 6.58
N ALA A 32 1.40 -2.08 6.97
CA ALA A 32 2.29 -1.91 8.11
C ALA A 32 3.22 -0.69 7.94
N THR A 33 3.73 -0.48 6.73
CA THR A 33 4.61 0.66 6.42
C THR A 33 3.87 2.00 6.54
N ILE A 34 2.63 2.09 6.06
CA ILE A 34 1.80 3.29 6.23
C ILE A 34 1.47 3.52 7.70
N ALA A 35 1.03 2.49 8.42
CA ALA A 35 0.75 2.60 9.85
C ALA A 35 1.97 3.10 10.63
N LYS A 36 3.16 2.55 10.32
CA LYS A 36 4.41 3.01 10.92
C LYS A 36 4.74 4.45 10.55
N LYS A 37 4.65 4.84 9.27
CA LYS A 37 4.87 6.23 8.83
C LYS A 37 3.94 7.21 9.52
N LEU A 38 2.68 6.84 9.72
CA LEU A 38 1.70 7.67 10.42
C LEU A 38 2.06 7.83 11.91
N ALA A 39 2.59 6.78 12.54
CA ALA A 39 3.01 6.79 13.94
C ALA A 39 4.34 7.54 14.17
N ASP A 40 5.30 7.42 13.25
CA ASP A 40 6.61 8.10 13.29
C ASP A 40 6.52 9.61 12.94
N HIS A 41 5.38 10.08 12.42
CA HIS A 41 5.25 11.48 11.98
C HIS A 41 5.10 12.44 13.17
N VAL A 42 6.02 13.41 13.29
CA VAL A 42 6.01 14.44 14.33
C VAL A 42 6.13 15.84 13.69
N PRO A 43 5.17 16.76 13.92
CA PRO A 43 3.95 16.60 14.72
C PRO A 43 2.95 15.60 14.08
N PRO A 44 2.07 14.95 14.87
CA PRO A 44 1.14 13.96 14.34
C PRO A 44 0.28 14.54 13.22
N LEU A 45 0.12 13.76 12.15
CA LEU A 45 -0.76 14.11 11.04
C LEU A 45 -2.19 14.27 11.54
N ALA A 46 -2.95 15.19 10.92
CA ALA A 46 -4.37 15.31 11.19
C ALA A 46 -5.07 13.95 10.95
N PRO A 47 -6.01 13.55 11.81
CA PRO A 47 -6.65 12.24 11.72
C PRO A 47 -7.28 12.01 10.33
N SER A 48 -7.93 13.03 9.76
CA SER A 48 -8.50 12.97 8.41
C SER A 48 -7.46 12.65 7.32
N VAL A 49 -6.24 13.15 7.45
CA VAL A 49 -5.15 12.89 6.49
C VAL A 49 -4.60 11.48 6.68
N ALA A 50 -4.46 11.02 7.94
CA ALA A 50 -4.05 9.66 8.25
C ALA A 50 -5.05 8.62 7.72
N ASP A 51 -6.35 8.87 7.89
CA ASP A 51 -7.40 8.01 7.36
C ASP A 51 -7.47 8.07 5.84
N GLN A 52 -7.25 9.24 5.23
CA GLN A 52 -7.15 9.37 3.79
C GLN A 52 -5.96 8.59 3.22
N GLN A 53 -4.79 8.62 3.88
CA GLN A 53 -3.62 7.84 3.50
C GLN A 53 -3.92 6.33 3.51
N LYS A 54 -4.56 5.83 4.57
CA LYS A 54 -4.98 4.43 4.68
C LYS A 54 -5.97 4.06 3.58
N ARG A 55 -7.01 4.87 3.36
CA ARG A 55 -7.99 4.65 2.28
C ARG A 55 -7.35 4.64 0.89
N THR A 56 -6.42 5.56 0.64
CA THR A 56 -5.72 5.64 -0.66
C THR A 56 -4.86 4.40 -0.89
N LEU A 57 -4.25 3.85 0.16
CA LEU A 57 -3.54 2.57 0.07
C LEU A 57 -4.48 1.41 -0.28
N GLU A 58 -5.62 1.28 0.41
CA GLU A 58 -6.57 0.19 0.15
C GLU A 58 -7.19 0.26 -1.26
N ASP A 59 -7.48 1.48 -1.74
CA ASP A 59 -7.95 1.71 -3.11
C ASP A 59 -6.88 1.32 -4.13
N ALA A 60 -5.62 1.69 -3.88
CA ALA A 60 -4.49 1.30 -4.70
C ALA A 60 -4.31 -0.23 -4.75
N ILE A 61 -4.39 -0.92 -3.60
CA ILE A 61 -4.34 -2.39 -3.53
C ILE A 61 -5.46 -3.00 -4.39
N SER A 62 -6.69 -2.52 -4.24
CA SER A 62 -7.84 -3.01 -5.01
C SER A 62 -7.66 -2.78 -6.51
N ASN A 63 -7.10 -1.63 -6.91
CA ASN A 63 -6.83 -1.31 -8.31
C ASN A 63 -5.74 -2.24 -8.89
N VAL A 64 -4.69 -2.49 -8.13
CA VAL A 64 -3.59 -3.40 -8.52
C VAL A 64 -4.11 -4.84 -8.63
N GLU A 65 -4.85 -5.33 -7.64
CA GLU A 65 -5.49 -6.65 -7.64
C GLU A 65 -6.36 -6.85 -8.87
N ARG A 66 -7.22 -5.88 -9.21
CA ARG A 66 -8.08 -5.93 -10.41
C ARG A 66 -7.29 -6.01 -11.71
N GLY A 67 -6.05 -5.49 -11.74
CA GLY A 67 -5.18 -5.60 -12.90
C GLY A 67 -4.48 -6.96 -13.03
N TYR A 68 -4.47 -7.77 -11.98
CA TYR A 68 -3.85 -9.11 -11.93
C TYR A 68 -4.87 -10.25 -11.76
N ALA A 69 -6.16 -9.93 -11.64
CA ALA A 69 -7.27 -10.86 -11.49
C ALA A 69 -7.84 -11.29 -12.84
#